data_AF-A0A5R2NCC0-F1
#
_entry.id   AF-A0A5R2NCC0-F1
#
_cell.length_a   1.000
_cell.length_b   1.000
_cell.length_c   1.000
_cell.angle_alpha   90.00
_cell.angle_beta   90.00
_cell.angle_gamma   90.00
#
_symmetry.space_group_name_H-M   'P 1'
#
loop_
_entity.id
_entity.type
_entity.pdbx_description
1 polymer ?
#
loop_
_entity_poly.entity_id
_entity_poly.type
_entity_poly.pdbx_seq_one_letter_code
_entity_poly.pdbx_strand_id
1 'polypeptide(L)' 'MLRNSRTERLVALVLVAPFLAIYLLAFVYPTVQMFRISFTDAPLIGAGRWVGLDNYLRLDNDPMFRRALW' A
#
# COMPACT_ATOMS: atom_id res chain seq x y z
N MET A 1 -19.54 26.29 -30.74
CA MET A 1 -19.38 24.88 -30.35
C MET A 1 -19.53 24.79 -28.83
N LEU A 2 -20.68 24.34 -28.32
CA LEU A 2 -20.90 24.19 -26.88
C LEU A 2 -20.20 22.89 -26.41
N ARG A 3 -18.97 23.00 -25.90
CA ARG A 3 -18.26 21.86 -25.28
C ARG A 3 -18.96 21.51 -23.96
N ASN A 4 -19.51 20.30 -23.89
CA ASN A 4 -20.10 19.79 -22.65
C ASN A 4 -18.98 19.26 -21.74
N SER A 5 -18.55 20.09 -20.78
CA SER A 5 -17.44 19.79 -19.87
C SER A 5 -17.63 18.52 -19.03
N ARG A 6 -18.89 18.09 -18.80
CA ARG A 6 -19.18 16.82 -18.12
C ARG A 6 -18.83 15.61 -18.98
N THR A 7 -19.20 15.66 -20.27
CA THR A 7 -18.87 14.60 -21.23
C THR A 7 -17.37 14.48 -21.42
N GLU A 8 -16.65 15.60 -21.51
CA GLU A 8 -15.18 15.59 -21.64
C GLU A 8 -14.48 14.95 -20.44
N ARG A 9 -14.94 15.24 -19.21
CA ARG A 9 -14.42 14.60 -18.00
C ARG A 9 -14.69 13.09 -17.98
N LEU A 10 -15.89 12.67 -18.37
CA LEU A 10 -16.24 11.24 -18.43
C LEU A 10 -15.38 10.50 -19.45
N VAL A 11 -15.18 11.08 -20.64
CA VAL A 11 -14.30 10.50 -21.67
C VAL A 11 -12.87 10.38 -21.14
N ALA A 12 -12.33 11.43 -20.51
CA ALA A 12 -11.01 11.39 -19.90
C ALA A 12 -10.90 10.29 -18.82
N LEU A 13 -11.90 10.16 -17.94
CA LEU A 13 -11.93 9.14 -16.90
C LEU A 13 -11.97 7.72 -17.49
N VAL A 14 -12.79 7.47 -18.51
CA VAL A 14 -12.88 6.14 -19.16
C VAL A 14 -11.55 5.76 -19.81
N LEU A 15 -10.87 6.70 -20.46
CA LEU A 15 -9.58 6.45 -21.10
C LEU A 15 -8.47 6.13 -20.08
N VAL A 16 -8.52 6.77 -18.91
CA VAL A 16 -7.50 6.61 -17.86
C VAL A 16 -7.84 5.45 -16.90
N ALA A 17 -9.11 5.07 -16.80
CA ALA A 17 -9.60 3.99 -15.94
C ALA A 17 -8.83 2.67 -16.03
N PRO A 18 -8.50 2.10 -17.22
CA PRO A 18 -7.77 0.83 -17.28
C PRO A 18 -6.37 0.94 -16.68
N PHE A 19 -5.65 2.03 -16.94
CA PHE A 19 -4.36 2.28 -16.32
C PHE A 19 -4.48 2.40 -14.80
N LEU A 20 -5.43 3.20 -14.31
CA LEU A 20 -5.66 3.35 -12.87
C LEU A 20 -6.02 2.03 -12.20
N ALA A 21 -6.87 1.21 -12.83
CA ALA A 21 -7.25 -0.09 -12.30
C ALA A 21 -6.02 -0.99 -12.13
N ILE A 22 -5.17 -1.07 -13.15
CA ILE A 22 -3.92 -1.85 -13.10
C ILE A 22 -2.97 -1.28 -12.05
N TYR A 23 -2.78 0.04 -12.01
CA TYR A 23 -1.91 0.69 -11.04
C TYR A 23 -2.36 0.42 -9.59
N LEU A 24 -3.66 0.57 -9.33
CA LEU A 24 -4.22 0.32 -8.01
C LEU A 24 -4.08 -1.16 -7.61
N LEU A 25 -4.31 -2.09 -8.54
CA LEU A 25 -4.23 -3.52 -8.26
C LEU A 25 -2.78 -4.02 -8.10
N ALA A 26 -1.88 -3.57 -8.97
CA ALA A 26 -0.51 -4.09 -9.03
C ALA A 26 0.47 -3.38 -8.08
N PHE A 27 0.18 -2.14 -7.69
CA PHE A 27 1.06 -1.35 -6.81
C PHE A 27 0.39 -0.99 -5.51
N VAL A 28 -0.74 -0.27 -5.56
CA VAL A 28 -1.36 0.26 -4.33
C VAL A 28 -1.85 -0.86 -3.42
N TYR A 29 -2.52 -1.87 -3.98
CA TYR A 29 -3.01 -3.02 -3.22
C TYR A 29 -1.89 -3.76 -2.48
N PRO A 30 -0.80 -4.24 -3.13
CA PRO A 30 0.28 -4.90 -2.40
C PRO A 30 1.02 -3.98 -1.42
N THR A 31 1.17 -2.68 -1.72
CA THR A 31 1.74 -1.72 -0.75
C THR A 31 0.88 -1.61 0.50
N VAL A 32 -0.44 -1.52 0.36
CA VAL A 32 -1.37 -1.50 1.50
C VAL A 32 -1.32 -2.84 2.25
N GLN A 33 -1.19 -3.97 1.56
CA GLN A 33 -1.00 -5.27 2.22
C GLN A 33 0.31 -5.32 3.00
N MET A 34 1.43 -4.86 2.43
CA MET A 34 2.72 -4.80 3.13
C MET A 34 2.63 -3.90 4.38
N PHE A 35 2.00 -2.73 4.24
CA PHE A 35 1.75 -1.85 5.36
C PHE A 35 0.86 -2.52 6.41
N ARG A 36 -0.17 -3.28 6.04
CA ARG A 36 -1.00 -4.01 7.01
C ARG A 36 -0.22 -5.13 7.70
N ILE A 37 0.60 -5.87 6.95
CA ILE A 37 1.40 -7.00 7.46
C ILE A 37 2.46 -6.51 8.46
N SER A 38 3.00 -5.30 8.32
CA SER A 38 3.98 -4.77 9.30
C SER A 38 3.43 -4.61 10.71
N PHE A 39 2.09 -4.51 10.88
CA PHE A 39 1.41 -4.52 12.19
C PHE A 39 0.99 -5.92 12.65
N THR A 40 1.41 -6.96 11.93
CA THR A 40 1.12 -8.36 12.26
C THR A 40 2.38 -9.15 12.53
N ASP A 41 2.28 -10.11 13.44
CA ASP A 41 3.24 -11.18 13.64
C ASP A 41 2.84 -12.32 12.69
N ALA A 42 3.33 -12.21 11.45
CA ALA A 42 2.96 -13.09 10.34
C ALA A 42 4.07 -14.10 10.01
N PRO A 43 3.76 -15.41 9.96
CA PRO A 43 4.69 -16.38 9.39
C PRO A 43 4.83 -16.16 7.88
N LEU A 44 5.89 -16.71 7.28
CA LEU A 44 6.14 -16.60 5.84
C LEU A 44 4.99 -17.19 4.99
N ILE A 45 4.33 -18.22 5.50
CA ILE A 45 3.13 -18.84 4.91
C ILE A 45 2.08 -18.96 6.02
N GLY A 46 0.90 -18.39 5.78
CA GLY A 46 -0.25 -18.47 6.69
C GLY A 46 -0.73 -17.11 7.18
N ALA A 47 -1.73 -17.12 8.07
CA ALA A 47 -2.29 -15.90 8.64
C ALA A 47 -1.45 -15.43 9.83
N GLY A 48 -1.12 -14.14 9.85
CA GLY A 48 -0.45 -13.49 10.98
C GLY A 48 -1.42 -13.00 12.04
N ARG A 49 -0.92 -12.91 13.28
CA ARG A 49 -1.68 -12.32 14.40
C ARG A 49 -1.47 -10.81 14.40
N TRP A 50 -2.53 -10.03 14.59
CA TRP A 50 -2.37 -8.58 14.76
C TRP A 50 -1.66 -8.26 16.08
N VAL A 51 -0.59 -7.46 16.01
CA VAL A 51 0.25 -7.06 17.17
C VAL A 51 0.43 -5.54 17.29
N GLY A 52 -0.23 -4.76 16.43
CA GLY A 52 -0.14 -3.30 16.47
C GLY A 52 1.30 -2.82 16.26
N LEU A 53 1.83 -2.04 17.20
CA LEU A 53 3.15 -1.41 17.09
C LEU A 53 4.30 -2.25 17.66
N ASP A 54 4.03 -3.44 18.20
CA ASP A 54 5.04 -4.26 18.88
C ASP A 54 6.26 -4.57 18.00
N ASN A 55 6.04 -4.80 16.70
CA ASN A 55 7.11 -5.02 15.74
C ASN A 55 8.07 -3.83 15.63
N TYR A 56 7.51 -2.61 15.62
CA TYR A 56 8.30 -1.38 15.52
C TYR A 56 9.07 -1.11 16.82
N LEU A 57 8.44 -1.33 17.98
CA LEU A 57 9.11 -1.21 19.27
C LEU A 57 10.25 -2.24 19.41
N ARG A 58 10.06 -3.47 18.95
CA ARG A 58 11.11 -4.50 18.92
C ARG A 58 12.28 -4.06 18.03
N LEU A 59 11.99 -3.52 16.85
CA LEU A 59 13.00 -3.09 15.88
C LEU A 59 13.86 -1.94 16.41
N ASP A 60 13.26 -0.94 17.05
CA ASP A 60 13.99 0.17 17.66
C ASP A 60 14.91 -0.27 18.81
N ASN A 61 14.49 -1.28 19.57
CA ASN A 61 15.30 -1.85 20.64
C ASN A 61 16.42 -2.78 20.15
N ASP A 62 16.42 -3.19 18.88
CA ASP A 62 17.43 -4.06 18.30
C ASP A 62 18.76 -3.30 18.06
N PRO A 63 19.85 -3.65 18.76
CA PRO A 63 21.15 -3.01 18.56
C PRO A 63 21.70 -3.16 17.14
N MET A 64 21.41 -4.27 16.46
CA MET A 64 21.85 -4.50 15.08
C MET A 64 21.11 -3.57 14.12
N PHE A 65 19.81 -3.39 14.33
CA PHE A 65 19.02 -2.46 13.53
C PHE A 65 19.49 -1.01 13.69
N ARG A 66 19.71 -0.56 14.93
CA ARG A 66 20.18 0.81 15.19
C ARG A 66 21.54 1.11 14.55
N ARG A 67 22.49 0.17 14.60
CA ARG A 67 23.80 0.30 13.94
C ARG A 67 23.71 0.34 12.42
N ALA A 68 22.69 -0.27 11.82
CA ALA A 68 22.50 -0.23 10.38
C ALA A 68 21.86 1.09 9.92
N LEU A 69 21.08 1.72 10.80
CA LEU A 69 20.40 2.99 10.52
C LEU A 69 21.34 4.20 10.65
N TRP A 70 22.28 4.18 11.60
CA TRP A 70 23.20 5.26 11.91
C TRP A 70 24.57 4.72 12.33
#